data_AF-A0A517R1R4-F1
#
_entry.id   AF-A0A517R1R4-F1
#
_cell.length_a   1.000
_cell.length_b   1.000
_cell.length_c   1.000
_cell.angle_alpha   90.00
_cell.angle_beta   90.00
_cell.angle_gamma   90.00
#
_symmetry.space_group_name_H-M   'P 1'
#
loop_
_entity.id
_entity.type
_entity.pdbx_description
1 polymer ?
#
loop_
_entity_poly.entity_id
_entity_poly.type
_entity_poly.pdbx_seq_one_letter_code
_entity_poly.pdbx_strand_id
1 'polypeptide(L)'
;MSPRTKSFEPFLLAVAGIVLTVMFCLGSTADARPNYLKAFAEQYPKVEPQLSTKKCFVCHDSNKKIRNHYGQAFEETLGAERVKNEEQLQKAFVGAEPKESSIEGKTFGDLIAEEKVPE
;
A
#
# COMPACT_ATOMS: atom_id res chain seq x y z
N MET A 1 47.89 -46.86 -33.38
CA MET A 1 48.56 -46.08 -32.31
C MET A 1 48.03 -44.65 -32.33
N SER A 2 47.31 -44.23 -31.29
CA SER A 2 47.18 -42.80 -30.90
C SER A 2 48.51 -42.32 -30.27
N PRO A 3 48.73 -41.05 -29.85
CA PRO A 3 47.94 -39.81 -29.97
C PRO A 3 48.79 -38.55 -30.30
N ARG A 4 48.17 -37.40 -30.61
CA ARG A 4 48.57 -36.12 -29.97
C ARG A 4 47.49 -35.05 -30.12
N THR A 5 47.03 -34.59 -28.96
CA THR A 5 46.06 -33.52 -28.69
C THR A 5 46.50 -32.20 -29.31
N LYS A 6 45.59 -31.54 -30.04
CA LYS A 6 45.79 -30.17 -30.51
C LYS A 6 45.53 -29.18 -29.40
N SER A 7 46.42 -28.20 -29.36
CA SER A 7 46.65 -27.24 -28.31
C SER A 7 45.47 -26.32 -28.02
N PHE A 8 45.48 -25.91 -26.77
CA PHE A 8 44.72 -24.88 -26.10
C PHE A 8 44.82 -23.51 -26.80
N GLU A 9 43.63 -22.90 -26.97
CA GLU A 9 43.29 -21.46 -27.02
C GLU A 9 43.70 -20.61 -28.24
N PRO A 10 42.79 -19.71 -28.66
CA PRO A 10 42.82 -18.37 -28.08
C PRO A 10 41.45 -17.81 -27.67
N PHE A 11 41.33 -17.51 -26.38
CA PHE A 11 40.96 -16.20 -25.83
C PHE A 11 40.66 -15.11 -26.88
N LEU A 12 39.44 -15.07 -27.44
CA LEU A 12 38.96 -13.95 -28.27
C LEU A 12 37.45 -14.04 -28.61
N LEU A 13 36.59 -13.93 -27.60
CA LEU A 13 35.16 -13.56 -27.77
C LEU A 13 34.79 -12.66 -26.59
N ALA A 14 35.12 -11.37 -26.70
CA ALA A 14 34.21 -10.35 -27.20
C ALA A 14 33.23 -9.85 -26.12
N VAL A 15 33.71 -8.87 -25.36
CA VAL A 15 33.01 -7.64 -24.94
C VAL A 15 31.60 -7.82 -24.35
N ALA A 16 31.59 -8.03 -23.04
CA ALA A 16 30.83 -7.24 -22.06
C ALA A 16 29.51 -6.59 -22.55
N GLY A 17 28.48 -7.40 -22.75
CA GLY A 17 27.09 -6.94 -22.77
C GLY A 17 26.56 -6.74 -21.35
N ILE A 18 26.98 -5.66 -20.67
CA ILE A 18 26.32 -5.20 -19.43
C ILE A 18 25.64 -3.88 -19.78
N VAL A 19 24.48 -3.99 -20.42
CA VAL A 19 23.56 -2.86 -20.60
C VAL A 19 22.91 -2.60 -19.26
N LEU A 20 23.49 -1.62 -18.57
CA LEU A 20 22.96 -0.72 -17.55
C LEU A 20 21.42 -0.76 -17.38
N THR A 21 20.87 -1.69 -16.61
CA THR A 21 19.50 -1.62 -16.09
C THR A 21 19.44 -0.70 -14.88
N VAL A 22 19.66 0.60 -15.08
CA VAL A 22 19.25 1.63 -14.10
C VAL A 22 17.80 1.96 -14.38
N MET A 23 16.92 1.01 -14.03
CA MET A 23 15.48 1.17 -14.14
C MET A 23 14.99 2.04 -12.99
N PHE A 24 15.14 3.35 -13.19
CA PHE A 24 14.17 4.39 -12.88
C PHE A 24 13.36 4.18 -11.59
N CYS A 25 13.93 4.55 -10.45
CA CYS A 25 13.17 4.86 -9.24
C CYS A 25 12.33 6.14 -9.48
N LEU A 26 11.18 6.00 -10.15
CA LEU A 26 10.10 6.98 -10.06
C LEU A 26 9.57 6.93 -8.63
N GLY A 27 10.16 7.74 -7.76
CA GLY A 27 9.60 8.00 -6.44
C GLY A 27 8.18 8.53 -6.62
N SER A 28 7.18 7.69 -6.34
CA SER A 28 5.79 8.10 -6.21
C SER A 28 5.76 9.27 -5.25
N THR A 29 5.41 10.47 -5.74
CA THR A 29 5.20 11.61 -4.87
C THR A 29 4.08 11.23 -3.91
N ALA A 30 4.42 11.18 -2.62
CA ALA A 30 3.49 10.98 -1.50
C ALA A 30 2.63 12.24 -1.35
N ASP A 31 1.80 12.44 -2.35
CA ASP A 31 0.86 13.53 -2.47
C ASP A 31 -0.33 13.18 -1.57
N ALA A 32 -0.62 14.06 -0.61
CA ALA A 32 -1.70 13.87 0.34
C ALA A 32 -3.00 13.66 -0.44
N ARG A 33 -3.79 12.66 -0.05
CA ARG A 33 -5.05 12.30 -0.73
C ARG A 33 -6.25 12.82 0.07
N PRO A 34 -6.54 14.14 0.04
CA PRO A 34 -7.63 14.69 0.84
C PRO A 34 -9.00 14.08 0.47
N ASN A 35 -9.16 13.58 -0.75
CA ASN A 35 -10.38 12.92 -1.20
C ASN A 35 -10.68 11.61 -0.43
N TYR A 36 -9.66 10.90 0.09
CA TYR A 36 -9.87 9.65 0.82
C TYR A 36 -10.46 9.92 2.19
N LEU A 37 -9.89 10.89 2.91
CA LEU A 37 -10.41 11.31 4.21
C LEU A 37 -11.81 11.91 4.08
N LYS A 38 -12.04 12.70 3.03
CA LYS A 38 -13.38 13.25 2.74
C LYS A 38 -14.39 12.12 2.53
N ALA A 39 -14.11 11.17 1.65
CA ALA A 39 -15.00 10.04 1.39
C ALA A 39 -15.24 9.19 2.65
N PHE A 40 -14.22 9.02 3.50
CA PHE A 40 -14.36 8.33 4.78
C PHE A 40 -15.31 9.08 5.74
N ALA A 41 -15.15 10.41 5.85
CA ALA A 41 -16.01 11.24 6.69
C ALA A 41 -17.47 11.24 6.21
N GLU A 42 -17.68 11.25 4.89
CA GLU A 42 -19.01 11.17 4.28
C GLU A 42 -19.67 9.80 4.50
N GLN A 43 -18.88 8.71 4.45
CA GLN A 43 -19.35 7.36 4.71
C GLN A 43 -19.67 7.13 6.21
N TYR A 44 -18.86 7.69 7.11
CA TYR A 44 -18.94 7.47 8.56
C TYR A 44 -19.08 8.79 9.34
N PRO A 45 -20.20 9.52 9.20
CA PRO A 45 -20.37 10.85 9.77
C PRO A 45 -20.32 10.86 11.31
N LYS A 46 -20.55 9.72 11.96
CA LYS A 46 -20.45 9.58 13.41
C LYS A 46 -19.01 9.49 13.92
N VAL A 47 -18.08 9.05 13.09
CA VAL A 47 -16.64 9.01 13.39
C VAL A 47 -15.99 10.36 13.08
N GLU A 48 -16.61 11.18 12.21
CA GLU A 48 -16.15 12.50 11.77
C GLU A 48 -15.68 13.44 12.90
N PRO A 49 -16.36 13.55 14.05
CA PRO A 49 -15.91 14.40 15.15
C PRO A 49 -14.51 14.05 15.70
N GLN A 50 -14.06 12.80 15.53
CA GLN A 50 -12.71 12.37 15.95
C GLN A 50 -11.65 12.66 14.88
N LEU A 51 -12.05 12.87 13.62
CA LEU A 51 -11.13 13.08 12.51
C LEU A 51 -10.41 14.42 12.61
N SER A 52 -10.96 15.42 13.30
CA SER A 52 -10.32 16.74 13.46
C SER A 52 -8.93 16.61 14.11
N THR A 53 -8.74 15.64 15.00
CA THR A 53 -7.48 15.36 15.71
C THR A 53 -6.81 14.07 15.25
N LYS A 54 -7.58 13.10 14.74
CA LYS A 54 -7.10 11.77 14.35
C LYS A 54 -7.07 11.49 12.85
N LYS A 55 -7.27 12.48 11.96
CA LYS A 55 -7.33 12.28 10.49
C LYS A 55 -6.19 11.45 9.89
N CYS A 56 -4.95 11.65 10.34
CA CYS A 56 -3.81 10.88 9.86
C CYS A 56 -3.88 9.43 10.37
N PHE A 57 -4.34 9.27 11.61
CA PHE A 57 -4.42 8.01 12.33
C PHE A 57 -5.54 7.08 11.88
N VAL A 58 -6.41 7.54 10.97
CA VAL A 58 -7.38 6.65 10.30
C VAL A 58 -6.64 5.60 9.49
N CYS A 59 -5.63 5.99 8.70
CA CYS A 59 -4.95 5.08 7.77
C CYS A 59 -3.44 4.94 8.02
N HIS A 60 -2.86 5.81 8.86
CA HIS A 60 -1.44 5.84 9.13
C HIS A 60 -1.17 5.67 10.62
N ASP A 61 0.01 5.17 10.95
CA ASP A 61 0.52 5.26 12.32
C ASP A 61 1.06 6.70 12.56
N SER A 62 1.68 6.94 13.71
CA SER A 62 2.48 8.11 14.08
C SER A 62 3.44 8.57 12.96
N ASN A 63 3.90 7.64 12.13
CA ASN A 63 4.59 7.93 10.88
C ASN A 63 3.64 7.85 9.69
N LYS A 64 3.35 9.00 9.05
CA LYS A 64 2.50 9.13 7.84
C LYS A 64 2.93 8.28 6.63
N LYS A 65 4.14 7.72 6.62
CA LYS A 65 4.62 6.82 5.56
C LYS A 65 4.24 5.36 5.82
N ILE A 66 3.89 5.04 7.06
CA ILE A 66 3.54 3.70 7.51
C ILE A 66 2.04 3.66 7.65
N ARG A 67 1.41 2.65 7.03
CA ARG A 67 -0.03 2.42 7.19
C ARG A 67 -0.28 1.66 8.50
N ASN A 68 -1.34 2.03 9.22
CA ASN A 68 -1.82 1.24 10.36
C ASN A 68 -2.52 -0.04 9.85
N HIS A 69 -3.12 -0.83 10.74
CA HIS A 69 -3.78 -2.07 10.34
C HIS A 69 -4.94 -1.80 9.38
N TYR A 70 -5.77 -0.79 9.67
CA TYR A 70 -6.87 -0.40 8.77
C TYR A 70 -6.40 0.11 7.41
N GLY A 71 -5.37 0.94 7.37
CA GLY A 71 -4.82 1.50 6.13
C GLY A 71 -4.29 0.40 5.20
N GLN A 72 -3.69 -0.65 5.76
CA GLN A 72 -3.27 -1.84 5.00
C GLN A 72 -4.48 -2.64 4.51
N ALA A 73 -5.44 -2.90 5.40
CA ALA A 73 -6.69 -3.58 5.07
C ALA A 73 -7.47 -2.89 3.95
N PHE A 74 -7.52 -1.56 3.99
CA PHE A 74 -8.13 -0.70 2.98
C PHE A 74 -7.35 -0.68 1.66
N GLU A 75 -6.02 -0.63 1.69
CA GLU A 75 -5.21 -0.71 0.47
C GLU A 75 -5.43 -2.04 -0.26
N GLU A 76 -5.49 -3.15 0.49
CA GLU A 76 -5.76 -4.48 -0.04
C GLU A 76 -7.16 -4.58 -0.66
N THR A 77 -8.18 -3.98 -0.04
CA THR A 77 -9.56 -4.01 -0.58
C THR A 77 -9.72 -3.08 -1.78
N LEU A 78 -9.00 -1.95 -1.80
CA LEU A 78 -9.01 -1.01 -2.92
C LEU A 78 -8.34 -1.61 -4.16
N GLY A 79 -7.28 -2.40 -3.97
CA GLY A 79 -6.59 -3.16 -5.04
C GLY A 79 -5.92 -2.29 -6.11
N ALA A 80 -5.93 -0.97 -5.96
CA ALA A 80 -5.37 -0.02 -6.90
C ALA A 80 -4.84 1.23 -6.18
N GLU A 81 -3.72 1.75 -6.69
CA GLU A 81 -3.16 3.00 -6.18
C GLU A 81 -3.87 4.22 -6.78
N ARG A 82 -3.97 5.29 -5.97
CA ARG A 82 -4.43 6.64 -6.41
C ARG A 82 -5.85 6.67 -7.01
N VAL A 83 -6.74 5.79 -6.57
CA VAL A 83 -8.16 5.80 -6.92
C VAL A 83 -8.81 7.14 -6.54
N LYS A 84 -9.51 7.74 -7.52
CA LYS A 84 -10.26 9.00 -7.33
C LYS A 84 -11.78 8.78 -7.29
N ASN A 85 -12.25 7.62 -7.70
CA ASN A 85 -13.67 7.31 -7.77
C ASN A 85 -14.20 7.05 -6.36
N GLU A 86 -15.19 7.83 -5.94
CA GLU A 86 -15.73 7.78 -4.58
C GLU A 86 -16.42 6.46 -4.27
N GLU A 87 -17.18 5.89 -5.22
CA GLU A 87 -17.84 4.59 -5.03
C GLU A 87 -16.82 3.45 -4.82
N GLN A 88 -15.67 3.50 -5.49
CA GLN A 88 -14.60 2.53 -5.28
C GLN A 88 -13.98 2.69 -3.88
N LEU A 89 -13.81 3.93 -3.41
CA LEU A 89 -13.34 4.19 -2.04
C LEU A 89 -14.36 3.67 -1.01
N GLN A 90 -15.65 3.95 -1.19
CA GLN A 90 -16.72 3.47 -0.32
C GLN A 90 -16.78 1.94 -0.28
N LYS A 91 -16.71 1.27 -1.44
CA LYS A 91 -16.64 -0.19 -1.51
C LYS A 91 -15.42 -0.75 -0.79
N ALA A 92 -14.27 -0.09 -0.91
CA ALA A 92 -13.05 -0.50 -0.22
C ALA A 92 -13.14 -0.29 1.29
N PHE A 93 -13.79 0.78 1.77
CA PHE A 93 -14.07 0.99 3.20
C PHE A 93 -14.96 -0.14 3.75
N VAL A 94 -16.09 -0.41 3.11
CA VAL A 94 -17.00 -1.50 3.50
C VAL A 94 -16.31 -2.86 3.41
N GLY A 95 -15.45 -3.07 2.41
CA GLY A 95 -14.64 -4.29 2.27
C GLY A 95 -13.59 -4.45 3.39
N ALA A 96 -13.17 -3.37 4.03
CA ALA A 96 -12.26 -3.41 5.16
C ALA A 96 -12.98 -3.67 6.48
N GLU A 97 -14.24 -3.26 6.64
CA GLU A 97 -15.04 -3.45 7.87
C GLU A 97 -14.94 -4.86 8.50
N PRO A 98 -15.07 -5.99 7.77
CA PRO A 98 -15.04 -7.31 8.38
C PRO A 98 -13.65 -7.80 8.81
N LYS A 99 -12.58 -7.05 8.50
CA LYS A 99 -11.21 -7.44 8.87
C LYS A 99 -10.95 -7.12 10.34
N GLU A 100 -10.05 -7.89 10.95
CA GLU A 100 -9.65 -7.74 12.34
C GLU A 100 -8.98 -6.39 12.58
N SER A 101 -9.37 -5.73 13.68
CA SER A 101 -8.77 -4.47 14.12
C SER A 101 -7.53 -4.70 14.98
N SER A 102 -6.88 -3.61 15.38
CA SER A 102 -5.80 -3.68 16.37
C SER A 102 -6.28 -4.11 17.77
N ILE A 103 -7.60 -4.18 18.01
CA ILE A 103 -8.20 -4.64 19.26
C ILE A 103 -8.65 -6.09 19.09
N GLU A 104 -8.09 -6.97 19.92
CA GLU A 104 -8.40 -8.41 19.92
C GLU A 104 -9.92 -8.66 20.04
N GLY A 105 -10.44 -9.50 19.15
CA GLY A 105 -11.86 -9.87 19.11
C GLY A 105 -12.80 -8.80 18.53
N LYS A 106 -12.26 -7.72 17.96
CA LYS A 106 -13.04 -6.69 17.25
C LYS A 106 -12.61 -6.51 15.82
N THR A 107 -13.58 -6.29 14.94
CA THR A 107 -13.36 -5.88 13.55
C THR A 107 -13.27 -4.36 13.42
N PHE A 108 -12.80 -3.87 12.28
CA PHE A 108 -12.84 -2.43 12.00
C PHE A 108 -14.28 -1.89 11.98
N GLY A 109 -15.23 -2.69 11.49
CA GLY A 109 -16.65 -2.37 11.51
C GLY A 109 -17.20 -2.19 12.93
N ASP A 110 -16.76 -3.03 13.88
CA ASP A 110 -17.14 -2.90 15.30
C ASP A 110 -16.64 -1.56 15.89
N LEU A 111 -15.41 -1.16 15.56
CA LEU A 111 -14.87 0.12 16.02
C LEU A 111 -15.63 1.30 15.41
N ILE A 112 -15.93 1.25 14.12
CA ILE A 112 -16.71 2.29 13.43
C ILE A 112 -18.12 2.38 14.02
N ALA A 113 -18.76 1.24 14.32
CA ALA A 113 -20.07 1.18 14.96
C ALA A 113 -20.05 1.75 16.40
N GLU A 114 -18.94 1.57 17.11
CA GLU A 114 -18.64 2.22 18.40
C GLU A 114 -18.21 3.69 18.26
N GLU A 115 -18.34 4.26 17.06
CA GLU A 115 -17.98 5.64 16.72
C GLU A 115 -16.49 5.95 16.92
N LYS A 116 -15.62 4.93 16.94
CA LYS A 116 -14.17 5.03 17.10
C LYS A 116 -13.45 4.97 15.75
N VAL A 117 -12.22 5.47 15.73
CA VAL A 117 -11.33 5.33 14.58
C VAL A 117 -10.95 3.85 14.42
N PRO A 118 -11.08 3.27 13.21
CA PRO A 118 -10.65 1.91 12.95
C PRO A 118 -9.13 1.90 12.82
N GLU A 119 -8.41 1.69 13.91
CA GLU A 119 -6.95 1.55 13.92
C GLU A 119 -6.51 0.09 14.09
#